data_AF-A0A930RYF3-F1
#
_entry.id   AF-A0A930RYF3-F1
#
_cell.length_a   1.000
_cell.length_b   1.000
_cell.length_c   1.000
_cell.angle_alpha   90.00
_cell.angle_beta   90.00
_cell.angle_gamma   90.00
#
_symmetry.space_group_name_H-M   'P 1'
#
loop_
_entity.id
_entity.type
_entity.pdbx_description
1 polymer ?
#
loop_
_entity_poly.entity_id
_entity_poly.type
_entity_poly.pdbx_seq_one_letter_code
_entity_poly.pdbx_strand_id
1 'polypeptide(L)' 'MTSNIGITRAHTNIALIKYWGKENKELFIPMNSSLSLTLEAFYTDTKVELTDA' A
#
# COMPACT_ATOMS: atom_id res chain seq x y z
N MET A 1 -17.84 13.18 -22.17
CA MET A 1 -17.64 12.60 -20.83
C MET A 1 -16.41 11.72 -20.89
N THR A 2 -15.22 12.29 -20.73
CA THR A 2 -13.99 11.50 -20.58
C THR A 2 -13.95 10.98 -19.16
N SER A 3 -14.19 9.68 -19.00
CA SER A 3 -14.01 9.01 -17.72
C SER A 3 -12.52 9.03 -17.35
N ASN A 4 -12.19 9.65 -16.22
CA ASN A 4 -10.81 9.65 -15.71
C ASN A 4 -10.57 8.31 -15.03
N ILE A 5 -9.89 7.41 -15.72
CA ILE A 5 -9.58 6.06 -15.24
C ILE A 5 -8.11 5.99 -14.84
N GLY A 6 -7.84 5.53 -13.63
CA GLY A 6 -6.51 5.17 -13.15
C GLY A 6 -6.40 3.66 -12.95
N ILE A 7 -5.33 3.04 -13.44
CA ILE A 7 -5.04 1.62 -13.23
C ILE A 7 -3.62 1.49 -12.68
N THR A 8 -3.47 0.72 -11.62
CA THR A 8 -2.15 0.49 -11.00
C THR A 8 -2.04 -0.92 -10.42
N ARG A 9 -0.80 -1.41 -10.37
CA ARG A 9 -0.41 -2.68 -9.73
C ARG A 9 0.45 -2.38 -8.51
N ALA A 10 0.09 -2.97 -7.37
CA ALA A 10 0.88 -2.89 -6.13
C ALA A 10 1.43 -4.28 -5.77
N HIS A 11 2.71 -4.34 -5.40
CA HIS A 11 3.39 -5.59 -5.04
C HIS A 11 3.36 -5.83 -3.52
N THR A 12 3.28 -7.10 -3.13
CA THR A 12 3.40 -7.52 -1.72
C THR A 12 4.84 -7.37 -1.25
N ASN A 13 5.05 -7.16 0.04
CA ASN A 13 6.38 -7.17 0.65
C ASN A 13 6.45 -8.09 1.88
N ILE A 14 7.65 -8.59 2.20
CA ILE A 14 7.93 -9.37 3.41
C ILE A 14 8.94 -8.62 4.27
N ALA A 15 8.56 -8.33 5.52
CA ALA A 15 9.42 -7.62 6.46
C ALA A 15 10.62 -8.47 6.90
N LEU A 16 11.82 -7.95 6.68
CA LEU A 16 13.10 -8.47 7.18
C LEU A 16 13.37 -7.92 8.59
N ILE A 17 13.18 -6.61 8.78
CA ILE A 17 13.07 -5.97 10.10
C ILE A 17 11.59 -5.65 10.33
N LYS A 18 11.02 -6.12 11.44
CA LYS A 18 9.58 -6.12 11.66
C LYS A 18 9.04 -4.74 12.04
N TYR A 19 7.92 -4.36 11.40
CA TYR A 19 7.02 -3.34 11.93
C TYR A 19 6.16 -3.99 13.01
N TRP A 20 6.37 -3.63 14.29
CA TRP A 20 5.59 -4.18 15.40
C TRP A 20 5.42 -3.17 16.53
N GLY A 21 4.16 -2.89 16.88
CA GLY A 21 3.82 -1.83 17.83
C GLY A 21 3.58 -0.47 17.15
N LYS A 22 2.71 0.34 17.76
CA LYS A 22 2.37 1.69 17.29
C LYS A 22 2.64 2.68 18.40
N GLU A 23 3.47 3.68 18.12
CA GLU A 23 3.70 4.81 19.01
C GLU A 23 2.46 5.72 19.01
N ASN A 24 1.95 6.04 17.82
CA ASN A 24 0.68 6.74 17.65
C ASN A 24 -0.30 5.88 16.84
N LYS A 25 -1.41 5.48 17.48
CA LYS A 25 -2.40 4.59 16.86
C LYS A 25 -3.30 5.29 15.85
N GLU A 26 -3.59 6.58 16.03
CA GLU A 26 -4.47 7.35 15.15
C GLU A 26 -3.80 7.64 13.82
N LEU A 27 -2.51 8.01 13.87
CA LEU A 27 -1.70 8.32 12.69
C LEU A 27 -0.91 7.12 12.15
N PHE A 28 -1.02 5.94 12.79
CA PHE A 28 -0.29 4.71 12.43
C PHE A 28 1.25 4.81 12.50
N ILE A 29 1.80 5.69 13.35
CA ILE A 29 3.26 5.88 13.50
C ILE A 29 3.87 4.67 14.25
N PRO A 30 4.90 4.01 13.69
CA PRO A 30 5.56 2.87 14.34
C PRO A 30 6.42 3.26 15.54
N MET A 31 6.63 2.31 16.46
CA MET A 31 7.66 2.43 17.49
C MET A 31 9.10 2.29 16.96
N ASN A 32 9.28 1.67 15.80
CA ASN A 32 10.59 1.45 15.18
C ASN A 32 10.51 1.45 13.66
N SER A 33 11.59 1.83 13.00
CA SER A 33 11.74 1.66 11.56
C SER A 33 11.68 0.17 11.19
N SER A 34 11.18 -0.12 9.98
CA SER A 34 11.13 -1.46 9.40
C SER A 34 11.84 -1.50 8.05
N LEU A 35 12.18 -2.70 7.60
CA LEU A 35 12.82 -2.94 6.29
C LEU A 35 12.18 -4.18 5.69
N SER A 36 11.77 -4.12 4.43
CA SER A 36 11.11 -5.24 3.75
C SER A 36 11.65 -5.47 2.35
N LEU A 37 11.46 -6.69 1.86
CA LEU A 37 11.74 -7.08 0.47
C LEU A 37 10.43 -7.09 -0.32
N THR A 38 10.40 -6.39 -1.44
CA THR A 38 9.27 -6.42 -2.38
C THR A 38 9.29 -7.70 -3.20
N LEU A 39 8.14 -8.34 -3.35
CA LEU A 39 7.96 -9.59 -4.09
C LEU A 39 7.38 -9.33 -5.48
N GLU A 40 7.92 -9.99 -6.50
CA GLU A 40 7.39 -9.89 -7.86
C GLU A 40 6.09 -10.68 -8.04
N ALA A 41 6.05 -11.93 -7.58
CA ALA A 41 5.02 -12.91 -7.95
C ALA A 41 3.62 -12.63 -7.37
N PHE A 42 3.51 -11.83 -6.31
CA PHE A 42 2.24 -11.56 -5.62
C PHE A 42 1.92 -10.08 -5.65
N TYR A 43 0.81 -9.74 -6.29
CA TYR A 43 0.40 -8.36 -6.52
C TYR A 43 -1.13 -8.20 -6.51
N THR A 44 -1.57 -6.97 -6.35
CA THR A 44 -2.97 -6.55 -6.45
C THR A 44 -3.10 -5.51 -7.55
N ASP A 45 -4.04 -5.72 -8.48
CA ASP A 45 -4.41 -4.74 -9.49
C ASP A 45 -5.63 -3.96 -9.02
N THR A 46 -5.55 -2.63 -9.12
CA THR A 46 -6.65 -1.72 -8.77
C THR A 46 -6.98 -0.83 -9.95
N LYS A 47 -8.25 -0.80 -10.34
CA LYS A 47 -8.83 0.19 -11.26
C LYS A 47 -9.69 1.17 -10.46
N VAL A 48 -9.48 2.46 -10.69
CA VAL A 48 -10.31 3.56 -10.20
C VAL A 48 -10.91 4.28 -11.40
N GLU A 49 -12.18 4.63 -11.30
CA GLU A 49 -12.91 5.38 -12.30
C GLU A 49 -13.60 6.55 -11.61
N LEU A 50 -13.26 7.77 -11.99
CA LEU A 50 -13.95 8.96 -11.50
C LEU A 50 -15.23 9.13 -12.31
N THR A 51 -16.36 8.88 -11.64
CA THR A 51 -17.68 9.21 -12.14
C THR A 51 -18.09 10.58 -11.60
N ASP A 52 -18.71 11.40 -12.44
CA ASP A 52 -19.42 12.59 -11.96
C ASP A 52 -20.60 12.14 -11.06
N ALA A 53 -20.94 12.98 -10.06
CA ALA A 53 -22.02 12.72 -9.11
C ALA A 53 -23.40 13.07 -9.69
#